data_AF-A0A937FBX0-F1
#
_entry.id   AF-A0A937FBX0-F1
#
_cell.length_a   1.000
_cell.length_b   1.000
_cell.length_c   1.000
_cell.angle_alpha   90.00
_cell.angle_beta   90.00
_cell.angle_gamma   90.00
#
_symmetry.space_group_name_H-M   'P 1'
#
loop_
_entity.id
_entity.type
_entity.pdbx_description
1 polymer ?
#
loop_
_entity_poly.entity_id
_entity_poly.type
_entity_poly.pdbx_seq_one_letter_code
_entity_poly.pdbx_strand_id
1 'polypeptide(L)'
;MKKLNQLLLVIASLSFIALVFYQCTTHANSDGKGSSPKKSYLDFPEPLTVKTPYDVDSGLQAKLTADGKFAEVQRLFEILSWQFFISLNWPTDASGQPKSKITDPGDPIWYSWKESFEVFRSDGSKPWDWGKLELPEGLTVNLDKTKKVLFRTSKVAEFHYADSVDEIDQAFTAPIWDQSGNIVRYEVRMNKKEFNYIVANELYNLDGQIAFSKSHPEGVDFPKGSIDKEGVFEVKIAWKIMQKGVDDPARYFTTQAYVIEPGSENFKLAEVGMIGMHISTKTETSPQWIWTTFEHVDNLETNALEEANGKPLKPSFYDPDCATCPVNTFPDQDQKVIKNQIQRVLPISEATQQLNGQVHAILAKAGSKLQYYDLIGAQWPTDPESKPYPVDTSVFTLPESVSNKSGGMPTPVYLTNMIMETYFQGGTITSDTFKIRQSYIQGGKITYEDTLSGFNVYNANEPAFFQMQGFPSNTDIVNTHAMIFGTESCIGCHYSASIATGFTIDPKTKNKVAVFGNPQEGDFSWLLQLKAHFKEEPTP
;
A
#
# COMPACT_ATOMS: atom_id res chain seq x y z
N MET A 1 -65.61 -27.68 -10.00
CA MET A 1 -65.04 -27.51 -8.64
C MET A 1 -63.51 -27.53 -8.56
N LYS A 2 -62.74 -28.16 -9.46
CA LYS A 2 -61.25 -28.13 -9.40
C LYS A 2 -60.57 -26.84 -9.92
N LYS A 3 -61.20 -26.08 -10.83
CA LYS A 3 -60.63 -24.80 -11.35
C LYS A 3 -60.86 -23.59 -10.45
N LEU A 4 -61.81 -23.64 -9.52
CA LEU A 4 -62.11 -22.52 -8.61
C LEU A 4 -61.11 -22.47 -7.43
N ASN A 5 -60.60 -23.62 -6.99
CA ASN A 5 -59.66 -23.69 -5.86
C ASN A 5 -58.22 -23.27 -6.22
N GLN A 6 -57.81 -23.37 -7.49
CA GLN A 6 -56.49 -22.88 -7.91
C GLN A 6 -56.44 -21.35 -8.05
N LEU A 7 -57.56 -20.70 -8.39
CA LEU A 7 -57.63 -19.24 -8.49
C LEU A 7 -57.62 -18.57 -7.10
N LEU A 8 -58.26 -19.20 -6.11
CA LEU A 8 -58.25 -18.73 -4.71
C LEU A 8 -56.87 -18.86 -4.03
N LEU A 9 -56.08 -19.89 -4.36
CA LEU A 9 -54.70 -20.01 -3.85
C LEU A 9 -53.75 -18.96 -4.46
N VAL A 10 -53.91 -18.61 -5.74
CA VAL A 10 -53.07 -17.60 -6.39
C VAL A 10 -53.38 -16.19 -5.88
N ILE A 11 -54.65 -15.89 -5.59
CA ILE A 11 -55.07 -14.59 -5.03
C ILE A 11 -54.62 -14.44 -3.56
N ALA A 12 -54.65 -15.53 -2.77
CA ALA A 12 -54.13 -15.51 -1.39
C ALA A 12 -52.59 -15.33 -1.34
N SER A 13 -51.87 -15.89 -2.31
CA SER A 13 -50.40 -15.76 -2.42
C SER A 13 -49.95 -14.35 -2.82
N LEU A 14 -50.68 -13.71 -3.74
CA LEU A 14 -50.43 -12.33 -4.16
C LEU A 14 -50.78 -11.30 -3.08
N SER A 15 -51.78 -11.59 -2.23
CA SER A 15 -52.17 -10.72 -1.12
C SER A 15 -51.17 -10.78 0.05
N PHE A 16 -50.48 -11.91 0.25
CA PHE A 16 -49.45 -12.06 1.28
C PHE A 16 -48.12 -11.39 0.87
N ILE A 17 -47.77 -11.42 -0.41
CA ILE A 17 -46.58 -10.72 -0.93
C ILE A 17 -46.79 -9.19 -0.89
N ALA A 18 -47.99 -8.70 -1.18
CA ALA A 18 -48.31 -7.27 -1.06
C ALA A 18 -48.27 -6.76 0.40
N LEU A 19 -48.61 -7.58 1.39
CA LEU A 19 -48.53 -7.19 2.81
C LEU A 19 -47.09 -7.12 3.34
N VAL A 20 -46.19 -7.97 2.84
CA VAL A 20 -44.77 -7.95 3.23
C VAL A 20 -44.04 -6.75 2.60
N PHE A 21 -44.46 -6.28 1.42
CA PHE A 21 -43.91 -5.06 0.82
C PHE A 21 -44.51 -3.75 1.39
N TYR A 22 -45.68 -3.79 2.03
CA TYR A 22 -46.27 -2.59 2.66
C TYR A 22 -45.77 -2.34 4.10
N GLN A 23 -45.13 -3.33 4.75
CA GLN A 23 -44.56 -3.16 6.09
C GLN A 23 -43.09 -2.69 6.11
N CYS A 24 -42.45 -2.47 4.95
CA CYS A 24 -41.08 -1.95 4.88
C CYS A 24 -40.98 -0.51 4.36
N THR A 25 -42.09 0.21 4.25
CA THR A 25 -42.05 1.64 3.92
C THR A 25 -42.78 2.47 4.99
N THR A 26 -42.03 3.39 5.58
CA THR A 26 -42.49 4.51 6.42
C THR A 26 -43.01 4.17 7.82
N HIS A 27 -42.08 4.04 8.79
CA HIS A 27 -42.31 4.65 10.11
C HIS A 27 -41.74 6.07 10.08
N ALA A 28 -42.46 6.96 9.41
CA ALA A 28 -42.32 8.39 9.63
C ALA A 28 -43.08 8.71 10.93
N ASN A 29 -42.36 8.81 12.03
CA ASN A 29 -42.87 9.48 13.23
C ASN A 29 -43.06 10.96 12.87
N SER A 30 -44.28 11.34 12.51
CA SER A 30 -44.72 12.72 12.56
C SER A 30 -45.03 13.06 14.01
N ASP A 31 -44.04 13.58 14.73
CA ASP A 31 -44.21 14.53 15.84
C ASP A 31 -42.84 15.05 16.28
N GLY A 32 -42.47 16.24 15.79
CA GLY A 32 -41.25 16.92 16.19
C GLY A 32 -40.76 17.90 15.14
N LYS A 33 -40.83 19.19 15.46
CA LYS A 33 -40.31 20.34 14.71
C LYS A 33 -38.99 20.03 13.97
N GLY A 34 -38.94 20.44 12.71
CA GLY A 34 -37.86 20.13 11.77
C GLY A 34 -36.44 20.31 12.33
N SER A 35 -35.74 19.20 12.44
CA SER A 35 -34.30 19.11 12.28
C SER A 35 -34.05 18.28 11.04
N SER A 36 -33.24 18.77 10.09
CA SER A 36 -32.70 17.93 9.02
C SER A 36 -32.23 16.59 9.62
N PRO A 37 -32.44 15.43 8.97
CA PRO A 37 -31.93 14.17 9.48
C PRO A 37 -30.44 14.34 9.75
N LYS A 38 -30.01 14.11 11.00
CA LYS A 38 -28.59 14.15 11.35
C LYS A 38 -27.89 13.15 10.43
N LYS A 39 -26.97 13.63 9.58
CA LYS A 39 -26.14 12.74 8.75
C LYS A 39 -25.46 11.71 9.65
N SER A 40 -25.44 10.45 9.23
CA SER A 40 -24.83 9.39 10.01
C SER A 40 -23.32 9.65 10.11
N TYR A 41 -22.68 9.34 11.24
CA TYR A 41 -21.21 9.34 11.32
C TYR A 41 -20.58 8.22 10.50
N LEU A 42 -21.39 7.29 9.99
CA LEU A 42 -20.99 6.23 9.07
C LEU A 42 -21.01 6.67 7.60
N ASP A 43 -21.58 7.83 7.31
CA ASP A 43 -21.58 8.43 5.97
C ASP A 43 -20.33 9.29 5.77
N PHE A 44 -19.82 9.30 4.54
CA PHE A 44 -18.75 10.22 4.18
C PHE A 44 -19.19 11.69 4.39
N PRO A 45 -18.38 12.53 5.04
CA PRO A 45 -18.75 13.90 5.35
C PRO A 45 -18.81 14.78 4.08
N GLU A 46 -19.85 15.62 4.02
CA GLU A 46 -20.01 16.62 2.96
C GLU A 46 -20.21 18.02 3.56
N PRO A 47 -19.82 19.09 2.84
CA PRO A 47 -19.22 19.09 1.50
C PRO A 47 -17.78 18.57 1.48
N LEU A 48 -17.31 18.17 0.30
CA LEU A 48 -15.87 17.87 0.08
C LEU A 48 -15.02 19.03 0.59
N THR A 49 -13.96 18.72 1.32
CA THR A 49 -13.08 19.71 1.94
C THR A 49 -11.68 19.17 2.13
N VAL A 50 -10.70 20.07 2.14
CA VAL A 50 -9.31 19.78 2.53
C VAL A 50 -9.11 19.72 4.04
N LYS A 51 -10.06 20.25 4.81
CA LYS A 51 -10.00 20.21 6.27
C LYS A 51 -10.48 18.86 6.75
N THR A 52 -9.54 17.99 7.01
CA THR A 52 -9.78 16.63 7.50
C THR A 52 -9.15 16.51 8.89
N PRO A 53 -9.77 15.71 9.79
CA PRO A 53 -9.07 15.34 11.02
C PRO A 53 -7.83 14.52 10.67
N TYR A 54 -6.80 14.56 11.53
CA TYR A 54 -5.61 13.74 11.34
C TYR A 54 -5.66 12.40 12.09
N ASP A 55 -6.72 12.16 12.86
CA ASP A 55 -6.97 10.94 13.60
C ASP A 55 -8.49 10.69 13.69
N VAL A 56 -8.90 9.49 14.06
CA VAL A 56 -10.30 9.21 14.39
C VAL A 56 -10.69 9.89 15.72
N ASP A 57 -11.97 10.14 15.94
CA ASP A 57 -12.47 10.59 17.24
C ASP A 57 -12.27 9.46 18.27
N SER A 58 -11.28 9.63 19.15
CA SER A 58 -10.88 8.61 20.14
C SER A 58 -12.00 8.29 21.14
N GLY A 59 -12.86 9.26 21.47
CA GLY A 59 -14.01 9.05 22.34
C GLY A 59 -15.09 8.19 21.68
N LEU A 60 -15.39 8.46 20.41
CA LEU A 60 -16.32 7.66 19.62
C LEU A 60 -15.76 6.27 19.35
N GLN A 61 -14.48 6.16 18.98
CA GLN A 61 -13.78 4.89 18.79
C GLN A 61 -13.88 4.03 20.05
N ALA A 62 -13.46 4.56 21.21
CA ALA A 62 -13.49 3.83 22.47
C ALA A 62 -14.91 3.35 22.84
N LYS A 63 -15.92 4.20 22.62
CA LYS A 63 -17.32 3.84 22.85
C LYS A 63 -17.78 2.69 21.96
N LEU A 64 -17.54 2.78 20.65
CA LEU A 64 -17.95 1.76 19.68
C LEU A 64 -17.23 0.43 19.93
N THR A 65 -15.94 0.47 20.30
CA THR A 65 -15.18 -0.71 20.72
C THR A 65 -15.80 -1.35 21.97
N ALA A 66 -16.12 -0.56 23.00
CA ALA A 66 -16.76 -1.06 24.22
C ALA A 66 -18.15 -1.67 23.97
N ASP A 67 -18.88 -1.13 22.99
CA ASP A 67 -20.19 -1.64 22.56
C ASP A 67 -20.09 -2.88 21.62
N GLY A 68 -18.87 -3.35 21.29
CA GLY A 68 -18.65 -4.47 20.38
C GLY A 68 -18.98 -4.17 18.91
N LYS A 69 -19.05 -2.89 18.53
CA LYS A 69 -19.46 -2.42 17.19
C LYS A 69 -18.26 -2.29 16.25
N PHE A 70 -17.51 -3.37 16.10
CA PHE A 70 -16.24 -3.36 15.38
C PHE A 70 -16.34 -2.85 13.93
N ALA A 71 -17.36 -3.26 13.18
CA ALA A 71 -17.56 -2.79 11.80
C ALA A 71 -17.76 -1.27 11.71
N GLU A 72 -18.37 -0.65 12.73
CA GLU A 72 -18.53 0.80 12.81
C GLU A 72 -17.19 1.48 13.12
N VAL A 73 -16.33 0.87 13.94
CA VAL A 73 -14.96 1.36 14.18
C VAL A 73 -14.13 1.29 12.90
N GLN A 74 -14.15 0.16 12.20
CA GLN A 74 -13.48 0.02 10.89
C GLN A 74 -13.94 1.12 9.92
N ARG A 75 -15.25 1.41 9.88
CA ARG A 75 -15.80 2.49 9.04
C ARG A 75 -15.24 3.87 9.40
N LEU A 76 -14.93 4.17 10.66
CA LEU A 76 -14.30 5.45 11.03
C LEU A 76 -12.93 5.61 10.35
N PHE A 77 -12.11 4.56 10.35
CA PHE A 77 -10.81 4.56 9.68
C PHE A 77 -10.95 4.62 8.16
N GLU A 78 -11.92 3.94 7.57
CA GLU A 78 -12.19 4.02 6.12
C GLU A 78 -12.65 5.42 5.67
N ILE A 79 -13.47 6.10 6.48
CA ILE A 79 -13.85 7.50 6.22
C ILE A 79 -12.62 8.40 6.30
N LEU A 80 -11.80 8.24 7.34
CA LEU A 80 -10.55 8.98 7.51
C LEU A 80 -9.59 8.75 6.33
N SER A 81 -9.48 7.51 5.87
CA SER A 81 -8.71 7.11 4.68
C SER A 81 -9.15 7.84 3.42
N TRP A 82 -10.46 7.89 3.14
CA TRP A 82 -11.00 8.66 2.01
C TRP A 82 -10.77 10.16 2.16
N GLN A 83 -10.91 10.68 3.38
CA GLN A 83 -10.60 12.07 3.71
C GLN A 83 -9.13 12.39 3.40
N PHE A 84 -8.19 11.55 3.81
CA PHE A 84 -6.77 11.70 3.50
C PHE A 84 -6.49 11.64 2.00
N PHE A 85 -7.05 10.67 1.28
CA PHE A 85 -6.86 10.56 -0.16
C PHE A 85 -7.35 11.81 -0.91
N ILE A 86 -8.51 12.34 -0.52
CA ILE A 86 -9.07 13.57 -1.09
C ILE A 86 -8.22 14.79 -0.71
N SER A 87 -7.86 14.95 0.57
CA SER A 87 -7.11 16.13 1.03
C SER A 87 -5.70 16.16 0.47
N LEU A 88 -5.03 15.02 0.40
CA LEU A 88 -3.68 14.90 -0.14
C LEU A 88 -3.66 15.14 -1.65
N ASN A 89 -4.67 14.66 -2.39
CA ASN A 89 -4.78 14.89 -3.83
C ASN A 89 -5.49 16.19 -4.21
N TRP A 90 -5.86 17.03 -3.24
CA TRP A 90 -6.48 18.31 -3.53
C TRP A 90 -5.44 19.27 -4.14
N PRO A 91 -5.77 19.95 -5.25
CA PRO A 91 -4.83 20.84 -5.93
C PRO A 91 -4.44 22.02 -5.03
N THR A 92 -3.16 22.39 -5.08
CA THR A 92 -2.59 23.52 -4.35
C THR A 92 -2.12 24.63 -5.28
N ASP A 93 -1.98 25.84 -4.75
CA ASP A 93 -1.28 26.92 -5.44
C ASP A 93 0.24 26.86 -5.22
N ALA A 94 0.98 27.79 -5.84
CA ALA A 94 2.44 27.83 -5.74
C ALA A 94 2.97 28.06 -4.31
N SER A 95 2.12 28.47 -3.36
CA SER A 95 2.46 28.62 -1.95
C SER A 95 2.11 27.39 -1.10
N GLY A 96 1.60 26.33 -1.74
CA GLY A 96 1.14 25.11 -1.07
C GLY A 96 -0.23 25.25 -0.40
N GLN A 97 -0.96 26.33 -0.67
CA GLN A 97 -2.31 26.50 -0.12
C GLN A 97 -3.34 25.77 -1.00
N PRO A 98 -4.33 25.07 -0.41
CA PRO A 98 -5.38 24.42 -1.17
C PRO A 98 -6.17 25.38 -2.06
N LYS A 99 -6.44 24.96 -3.29
CA LYS A 99 -7.33 25.67 -4.22
C LYS A 99 -8.79 25.59 -3.78
N SER A 100 -9.63 26.43 -4.38
CA SER A 100 -11.04 26.55 -4.01
C SER A 100 -11.86 25.30 -4.32
N LYS A 101 -11.54 24.61 -5.42
CA LYS A 101 -12.23 23.40 -5.87
C LYS A 101 -11.23 22.28 -6.13
N ILE A 102 -11.68 21.06 -5.91
CA ILE A 102 -10.90 19.85 -6.19
C ILE A 102 -10.54 19.67 -7.67
N THR A 103 -11.26 20.34 -8.57
CA THR A 103 -11.05 20.32 -10.02
C THR A 103 -10.22 21.48 -10.53
N ASP A 104 -9.81 22.42 -9.66
CA ASP A 104 -8.97 23.54 -10.08
C ASP A 104 -7.59 23.00 -10.50
N PRO A 105 -6.90 23.63 -11.47
CA PRO A 105 -5.55 23.22 -11.83
C PRO A 105 -4.57 23.52 -10.68
N GLY A 106 -3.72 22.55 -10.38
CA GLY A 106 -2.68 22.64 -9.37
C GLY A 106 -2.12 21.26 -9.05
N ASP A 107 -0.96 21.24 -8.42
CA ASP A 107 -0.34 20.01 -7.96
C ASP A 107 -0.86 19.64 -6.56
N PRO A 108 -0.99 18.36 -6.24
CA PRO A 108 -1.40 17.91 -4.93
C PRO A 108 -0.30 18.19 -3.91
N ILE A 109 -0.67 18.33 -2.63
CA ILE A 109 0.25 18.83 -1.59
C ILE A 109 1.52 17.98 -1.46
N TRP A 110 1.41 16.68 -1.72
CA TRP A 110 2.53 15.75 -1.60
C TRP A 110 3.56 15.90 -2.74
N TYR A 111 3.32 16.69 -3.79
CA TYR A 111 4.35 17.01 -4.79
C TYR A 111 5.51 17.82 -4.21
N SER A 112 5.24 18.62 -3.18
CA SER A 112 6.29 19.38 -2.48
C SER A 112 6.99 18.56 -1.39
N TRP A 113 6.60 17.30 -1.21
CA TRP A 113 7.21 16.41 -0.22
C TRP A 113 8.49 15.80 -0.76
N LYS A 114 9.40 15.51 0.17
CA LYS A 114 10.71 14.93 -0.14
C LYS A 114 10.56 13.49 -0.61
N GLU A 115 11.14 13.19 -1.76
CA GLU A 115 11.30 11.84 -2.26
C GLU A 115 12.37 11.11 -1.44
N SER A 116 12.25 9.78 -1.25
CA SER A 116 13.24 9.01 -0.51
C SER A 116 14.68 9.18 -1.02
N PHE A 117 14.94 9.27 -2.32
CA PHE A 117 16.31 9.50 -2.82
C PHE A 117 16.87 10.88 -2.44
N GLU A 118 16.00 11.87 -2.15
CA GLU A 118 16.43 13.18 -1.70
C GLU A 118 16.84 13.17 -0.21
N VAL A 119 16.35 12.19 0.55
CA VAL A 119 16.56 12.03 1.99
C VAL A 119 17.72 11.09 2.27
N PHE A 120 17.74 9.94 1.60
CA PHE A 120 18.78 8.93 1.72
C PHE A 120 19.70 9.02 0.52
N ARG A 121 20.77 9.81 0.68
CA ARG A 121 21.75 10.05 -0.37
C ARG A 121 22.71 8.85 -0.46
N SER A 122 23.14 8.51 -1.67
CA SER A 122 24.05 7.38 -1.92
C SER A 122 25.41 7.54 -1.22
N ASP A 123 25.85 8.78 -1.01
CA ASP A 123 27.08 9.11 -0.26
C ASP A 123 26.90 9.11 1.27
N GLY A 124 25.69 8.81 1.77
CA GLY A 124 25.33 8.87 3.20
C GLY A 124 25.36 10.28 3.80
N SER A 125 25.53 11.33 2.99
CA SER A 125 25.63 12.70 3.47
C SER A 125 24.27 13.26 3.89
N LYS A 126 24.31 14.38 4.61
CA LYS A 126 23.10 15.06 5.09
C LYS A 126 22.23 15.49 3.90
N PRO A 127 20.92 15.17 3.88
CA PRO A 127 20.05 15.64 2.84
C PRO A 127 19.89 17.16 2.88
N TRP A 128 19.57 17.74 1.73
CA TRP A 128 19.32 19.17 1.62
C TRP A 128 18.07 19.59 2.39
N ASP A 129 18.06 20.86 2.82
CA ASP A 129 16.92 21.44 3.52
C ASP A 129 15.61 21.27 2.73
N TRP A 130 14.52 21.21 3.50
CA TRP A 130 13.17 21.15 2.94
C TRP A 130 12.93 22.25 1.89
N GLY A 131 12.28 21.90 0.78
CA GLY A 131 11.95 22.82 -0.30
C GLY A 131 13.03 23.00 -1.37
N LYS A 132 14.23 22.43 -1.20
CA LYS A 132 15.21 22.30 -2.28
C LYS A 132 14.98 20.98 -3.02
N LEU A 133 14.54 21.03 -4.27
CA LEU A 133 14.38 19.81 -5.07
C LEU A 133 15.73 19.33 -5.60
N GLU A 134 15.99 18.04 -5.45
CA GLU A 134 17.11 17.36 -6.08
C GLU A 134 16.65 16.37 -7.15
N LEU A 135 17.52 16.16 -8.14
CA LEU A 135 17.38 15.07 -9.09
C LEU A 135 18.12 13.84 -8.54
N PRO A 136 17.73 12.61 -8.93
CA PRO A 136 18.49 11.41 -8.62
C PRO A 136 19.97 11.56 -9.01
N GLU A 137 20.88 11.05 -8.18
CA GLU A 137 22.33 11.14 -8.43
C GLU A 137 22.70 10.48 -9.76
N GLY A 138 23.65 11.05 -10.51
CA GLY A 138 24.05 10.56 -11.84
C GLY A 138 23.13 10.97 -13.00
N LEU A 139 21.98 11.60 -12.72
CA LEU A 139 21.10 12.15 -13.75
C LEU A 139 21.68 13.47 -14.31
N THR A 140 22.43 13.37 -15.42
CA THR A 140 23.12 14.51 -16.06
C THR A 140 22.27 15.30 -17.06
N VAL A 141 20.98 15.00 -17.15
CA VAL A 141 20.11 15.61 -18.16
C VAL A 141 19.60 16.98 -17.69
N ASN A 142 19.55 17.94 -18.60
CA ASN A 142 19.00 19.27 -18.37
C ASN A 142 17.46 19.20 -18.32
N LEU A 143 16.95 18.60 -17.24
CA LEU A 143 15.52 18.35 -17.04
C LEU A 143 14.83 19.58 -16.48
N ASP A 144 13.59 19.78 -16.89
CA ASP A 144 12.69 20.70 -16.21
C ASP A 144 12.47 20.20 -14.77
N LYS A 145 13.09 20.88 -13.81
CA LYS A 145 13.00 20.59 -12.37
C LYS A 145 11.57 20.74 -11.82
N THR A 146 10.61 21.22 -12.59
CA THR A 146 9.20 21.21 -12.18
C THR A 146 8.50 19.88 -12.49
N LYS A 147 9.18 18.94 -13.16
CA LYS A 147 8.63 17.63 -13.55
C LYS A 147 9.17 16.52 -12.65
N LYS A 148 8.32 15.50 -12.46
CA LYS A 148 8.70 14.29 -11.73
C LYS A 148 9.75 13.50 -12.50
N VAL A 149 10.58 12.78 -11.75
CA VAL A 149 11.49 11.76 -12.28
C VAL A 149 11.04 10.42 -11.72
N LEU A 150 10.73 9.48 -12.60
CA LEU A 150 10.19 8.17 -12.28
C LEU A 150 11.13 7.09 -12.84
N PHE A 151 11.95 6.51 -11.96
CA PHE A 151 12.95 5.51 -12.33
C PHE A 151 12.72 4.15 -11.66
N ARG A 152 12.03 4.08 -10.51
CA ARG A 152 11.89 2.82 -9.79
C ARG A 152 10.95 1.85 -10.51
N THR A 153 11.46 0.66 -10.79
CA THR A 153 10.75 -0.48 -11.38
C THR A 153 10.05 -1.34 -10.31
N SER A 154 10.47 -1.22 -9.05
CA SER A 154 9.89 -1.88 -7.88
C SER A 154 9.79 -0.90 -6.71
N LYS A 155 9.21 -1.32 -5.57
CA LYS A 155 9.15 -0.47 -4.37
C LYS A 155 10.52 -0.05 -3.85
N VAL A 156 11.54 -0.87 -4.08
CA VAL A 156 12.84 -0.77 -3.42
C VAL A 156 14.00 -0.41 -4.35
N ALA A 157 13.80 -0.36 -5.66
CA ALA A 157 14.91 -0.12 -6.60
C ALA A 157 15.57 1.26 -6.43
N GLU A 158 16.89 1.34 -6.66
CA GLU A 158 17.67 2.59 -6.76
C GLU A 158 18.15 2.88 -8.18
N PHE A 159 18.54 4.13 -8.43
CA PHE A 159 19.13 4.55 -9.70
C PHE A 159 20.66 4.36 -9.61
N HIS A 160 21.27 3.73 -10.62
CA HIS A 160 22.66 3.23 -10.68
C HIS A 160 23.02 1.98 -9.85
N TYR A 161 22.15 1.51 -8.96
CA TYR A 161 22.13 0.09 -8.56
C TYR A 161 21.15 -0.65 -9.49
N ALA A 162 21.56 -0.78 -10.76
CA ALA A 162 20.83 -1.56 -11.74
C ALA A 162 20.70 -2.99 -11.23
N ASP A 163 19.47 -3.42 -10.95
CA ASP A 163 19.08 -4.82 -10.72
C ASP A 163 20.19 -5.62 -10.05
N SER A 164 20.66 -5.16 -8.88
CA SER A 164 21.53 -6.02 -8.11
C SER A 164 20.66 -7.21 -7.74
N VAL A 165 21.07 -8.37 -8.22
CA VAL A 165 20.43 -9.65 -7.95
C VAL A 165 20.18 -9.83 -6.42
N ASP A 166 20.93 -9.10 -5.58
CA ASP A 166 20.77 -9.01 -4.12
C ASP A 166 19.58 -8.12 -3.64
N GLU A 167 19.17 -7.06 -4.36
CA GLU A 167 17.98 -6.25 -4.00
C GLU A 167 16.67 -7.00 -4.29
N ILE A 168 16.66 -7.84 -5.33
CA ILE A 168 15.56 -8.75 -5.66
C ILE A 168 15.46 -9.86 -4.59
N ASP A 169 16.59 -10.29 -4.02
CA ASP A 169 16.66 -11.34 -3.01
C ASP A 169 16.25 -10.88 -1.59
N GLN A 170 16.23 -9.57 -1.30
CA GLN A 170 15.79 -9.03 0.00
C GLN A 170 14.50 -8.21 -0.03
N ALA A 171 13.97 -7.91 -1.22
CA ALA A 171 12.72 -7.20 -1.37
C ALA A 171 11.81 -7.84 -2.43
N PHE A 172 10.81 -8.53 -1.90
CA PHE A 172 9.67 -9.22 -2.49
C PHE A 172 8.81 -8.49 -3.57
N THR A 173 9.36 -7.56 -4.36
CA THR A 173 8.63 -6.96 -5.49
C THR A 173 9.49 -6.92 -6.73
N ALA A 174 9.13 -7.74 -7.72
CA ALA A 174 9.64 -7.59 -9.07
C ALA A 174 8.86 -6.54 -9.88
N PRO A 175 9.38 -6.16 -11.06
CA PRO A 175 8.65 -5.25 -11.92
C PRO A 175 7.26 -5.80 -12.28
N ILE A 176 6.34 -4.88 -12.53
CA ILE A 176 4.98 -5.14 -13.01
C ILE A 176 4.83 -4.49 -14.38
N TRP A 177 4.32 -5.24 -15.34
CA TRP A 177 4.04 -4.82 -16.70
C TRP A 177 2.53 -4.71 -16.93
N ASP A 178 2.10 -3.59 -17.50
CA ASP A 178 0.73 -3.40 -17.98
C ASP A 178 0.44 -4.24 -19.24
N GLN A 179 -0.83 -4.30 -19.67
CA GLN A 179 -1.24 -5.03 -20.87
C GLN A 179 -0.66 -4.47 -22.19
N SER A 180 -0.03 -3.29 -22.14
CA SER A 180 0.70 -2.68 -23.26
C SER A 180 2.21 -2.96 -23.23
N GLY A 181 2.70 -3.64 -22.18
CA GLY A 181 4.11 -3.99 -21.99
C GLY A 181 4.96 -2.90 -21.33
N ASN A 182 4.35 -1.87 -20.74
CA ASN A 182 5.09 -0.85 -20.00
C ASN A 182 5.24 -1.26 -18.54
N ILE A 183 6.43 -1.00 -18.00
CA ILE A 183 6.71 -1.27 -16.60
C ILE A 183 6.11 -0.15 -15.73
N VAL A 184 5.41 -0.53 -14.67
CA VAL A 184 4.91 0.36 -13.62
C VAL A 184 6.08 1.09 -12.96
N ARG A 185 5.85 2.35 -12.59
CA ARG A 185 6.83 3.18 -11.88
C ARG A 185 6.33 3.56 -10.50
N TYR A 186 7.25 3.62 -9.54
CA TYR A 186 6.93 3.95 -8.16
C TYR A 186 7.65 5.21 -7.67
N GLU A 187 6.99 5.99 -6.81
CA GLU A 187 7.62 7.05 -6.02
C GLU A 187 7.18 6.95 -4.55
N VAL A 188 8.07 7.33 -3.65
CA VAL A 188 7.87 7.24 -2.19
C VAL A 188 8.25 8.57 -1.59
N ARG A 189 7.29 9.22 -0.93
CA ARG A 189 7.46 10.58 -0.42
C ARG A 189 7.04 10.69 1.02
N MET A 190 7.77 11.52 1.75
CA MET A 190 7.56 11.77 3.17
C MET A 190 7.28 13.24 3.45
N ASN A 191 6.32 13.48 4.34
CA ASN A 191 5.98 14.84 4.73
C ASN A 191 7.12 15.50 5.53
N LYS A 192 6.97 16.80 5.78
CA LYS A 192 8.01 17.59 6.46
C LYS A 192 8.30 17.10 7.88
N LYS A 193 7.30 16.52 8.56
CA LYS A 193 7.45 16.03 9.93
C LYS A 193 8.34 14.81 9.99
N GLU A 194 8.11 13.86 9.09
CA GLU A 194 8.95 12.67 8.98
C GLU A 194 10.37 13.04 8.57
N PHE A 195 10.53 13.86 7.52
CA PHE A 195 11.83 14.37 7.09
C PHE A 195 12.61 15.03 8.24
N ASN A 196 11.97 15.94 8.98
CA ASN A 196 12.63 16.64 10.09
C ASN A 196 13.06 15.68 11.19
N TYR A 197 12.25 14.66 11.50
CA TYR A 197 12.60 13.64 12.49
C TYR A 197 13.81 12.81 12.04
N ILE A 198 13.82 12.37 10.78
CA ILE A 198 14.94 11.61 10.20
C ILE A 198 16.23 12.43 10.26
N VAL A 199 16.17 13.70 9.86
CA VAL A 199 17.35 14.59 9.83
C VAL A 199 17.84 14.94 11.23
N ALA A 200 16.94 15.26 12.15
CA ALA A 200 17.30 15.62 13.52
C ALA A 200 18.01 14.49 14.28
N ASN A 201 17.69 13.24 13.94
CA ASN A 201 18.23 12.04 14.58
C ASN A 201 19.32 11.34 13.73
N GLU A 202 19.79 11.97 12.64
CA GLU A 202 20.75 11.39 11.69
C GLU A 202 20.37 10.01 11.13
N LEU A 203 19.07 9.68 11.07
CA LEU A 203 18.58 8.37 10.63
C LEU A 203 18.70 8.17 9.10
N TYR A 204 19.03 9.21 8.35
CA TYR A 204 19.21 9.18 6.89
C TYR A 204 20.48 8.44 6.42
N ASN A 205 21.38 8.04 7.33
CA ASN A 205 22.60 7.28 7.00
C ASN A 205 22.90 6.21 8.06
N LEU A 206 23.65 5.18 7.68
CA LEU A 206 23.90 4.02 8.54
C LEU A 206 24.79 4.34 9.75
N ASP A 207 25.78 5.24 9.63
CA ASP A 207 26.61 5.63 10.78
C ASP A 207 25.78 6.36 11.86
N GLY A 208 24.85 7.21 11.44
CA GLY A 208 23.92 7.93 12.30
C GLY A 208 22.91 7.00 12.98
N GLN A 209 22.37 6.02 12.25
CA GLN A 209 21.52 4.97 12.83
C GLN A 209 22.26 4.17 13.92
N ILE A 210 23.51 3.76 13.66
CA ILE A 210 24.33 3.05 14.65
C ILE A 210 24.56 3.91 15.89
N ALA A 211 24.80 5.21 15.72
CA ALA A 211 24.93 6.13 16.84
C ALA A 211 23.62 6.27 17.63
N PHE A 212 22.50 6.44 16.93
CA PHE A 212 21.15 6.57 17.50
C PHE A 212 20.75 5.33 18.31
N SER A 213 21.00 4.13 17.79
CA SER A 213 20.65 2.86 18.43
C SER A 213 21.31 2.66 19.81
N LYS A 214 22.46 3.29 20.05
CA LYS A 214 23.18 3.20 21.33
C LYS A 214 22.54 4.06 22.42
N SER A 215 21.88 5.15 22.05
CA SER A 215 21.21 6.05 22.98
C SER A 215 19.70 5.82 23.09
N HIS A 216 19.10 5.10 22.12
CA HIS A 216 17.67 4.80 22.05
C HIS A 216 17.47 3.29 21.89
N PRO A 217 17.70 2.48 22.95
CA PRO A 217 17.51 1.04 22.90
C PRO A 217 16.07 0.61 22.56
N GLU A 218 15.09 1.49 22.78
CA GLU A 218 13.69 1.33 22.41
C GLU A 218 13.43 1.45 20.90
N GLY A 219 14.36 2.05 20.15
CA GLY A 219 14.24 2.22 18.70
C GLY A 219 13.71 3.59 18.28
N VAL A 220 13.13 3.63 17.08
CA VAL A 220 12.62 4.86 16.45
C VAL A 220 11.18 5.11 16.89
N ASP A 221 10.87 6.33 17.35
CA ASP A 221 9.49 6.77 17.65
C ASP A 221 9.12 7.99 16.79
N PHE A 222 8.48 7.74 15.65
CA PHE A 222 8.07 8.83 14.78
C PHE A 222 6.98 9.72 15.43
N PRO A 223 6.95 11.04 15.12
CA PRO A 223 5.94 11.95 15.66
C PRO A 223 4.49 11.55 15.33
N LYS A 224 3.70 11.32 16.37
CA LYS A 224 2.26 11.00 16.29
C LYS A 224 1.43 12.27 16.04
N GLY A 225 0.40 12.14 15.20
CA GLY A 225 -0.67 13.12 15.04
C GLY A 225 -1.78 12.94 16.08
N SER A 226 -2.54 14.00 16.33
CA SER A 226 -3.80 13.96 17.09
C SER A 226 -4.92 14.41 16.16
N ILE A 227 -6.19 14.38 16.59
CA ILE A 227 -7.33 14.77 15.74
C ILE A 227 -7.13 16.14 15.03
N ASP A 228 -6.51 17.12 15.70
CA ASP A 228 -6.30 18.48 15.20
C ASP A 228 -4.85 18.79 14.78
N LYS A 229 -3.92 17.83 14.92
CA LYS A 229 -2.49 18.04 14.69
C LYS A 229 -1.92 16.95 13.81
N GLU A 230 -1.37 17.35 12.66
CA GLU A 230 -0.71 16.46 11.72
C GLU A 230 0.41 15.64 12.38
N GLY A 231 0.47 14.34 12.07
CA GLY A 231 1.59 13.44 12.39
C GLY A 231 2.57 13.31 11.23
N VAL A 232 3.38 12.25 11.25
CA VAL A 232 4.11 11.83 10.06
C VAL A 232 3.15 11.29 8.99
N PHE A 233 3.50 11.50 7.72
CA PHE A 233 2.84 10.90 6.57
C PHE A 233 3.89 10.42 5.56
N GLU A 234 3.81 9.16 5.17
CA GLU A 234 4.54 8.59 4.02
C GLU A 234 3.51 8.12 2.98
N VAL A 235 3.71 8.50 1.73
CA VAL A 235 2.90 8.07 0.59
C VAL A 235 3.75 7.27 -0.39
N LYS A 236 3.18 6.19 -0.92
CA LYS A 236 3.77 5.42 -2.03
C LYS A 236 2.79 5.47 -3.19
N ILE A 237 3.26 5.85 -4.38
CA ILE A 237 2.41 6.01 -5.56
C ILE A 237 2.91 5.11 -6.68
N ALA A 238 1.98 4.43 -7.36
CA ALA A 238 2.24 3.62 -8.54
C ALA A 238 1.68 4.34 -9.77
N TRP A 239 2.48 4.33 -10.84
CA TRP A 239 2.21 5.05 -12.08
C TRP A 239 2.30 4.10 -13.27
N LYS A 240 1.33 4.19 -14.18
CA LYS A 240 1.47 3.64 -15.54
C LYS A 240 1.81 4.75 -16.53
N ILE A 241 2.48 4.40 -17.61
CA ILE A 241 2.65 5.28 -18.78
C ILE A 241 1.34 5.25 -19.57
N MET A 242 0.75 6.42 -19.81
CA MET A 242 -0.51 6.53 -20.55
C MET A 242 -0.29 6.25 -22.04
N GLN A 243 -1.00 5.26 -22.57
CA GLN A 243 -0.90 4.84 -23.97
C GLN A 243 -1.97 5.48 -24.83
N LYS A 244 -1.53 6.25 -25.83
CA LYS A 244 -2.42 6.96 -26.74
C LYS A 244 -3.33 5.97 -27.50
N GLY A 245 -4.64 6.20 -27.38
CA GLY A 245 -5.65 5.39 -28.07
C GLY A 245 -5.90 4.02 -27.43
N VAL A 246 -5.31 3.76 -26.26
CA VAL A 246 -5.61 2.63 -25.38
C VAL A 246 -6.23 3.16 -24.09
N ASP A 247 -5.54 4.11 -23.44
CA ASP A 247 -5.99 4.70 -22.19
C ASP A 247 -6.76 6.00 -22.40
N ASP A 248 -7.62 6.34 -21.43
CA ASP A 248 -8.33 7.62 -21.37
C ASP A 248 -7.82 8.49 -20.20
N PRO A 249 -6.94 9.47 -20.44
CA PRO A 249 -6.44 10.39 -19.42
C PRO A 249 -7.52 11.14 -18.63
N ALA A 250 -8.76 11.24 -19.12
CA ALA A 250 -9.85 11.87 -18.38
C ALA A 250 -10.26 11.07 -17.13
N ARG A 251 -9.97 9.76 -17.09
CA ARG A 251 -10.26 8.88 -15.95
C ARG A 251 -9.16 8.86 -14.89
N TYR A 252 -7.93 9.24 -15.24
CA TYR A 252 -6.79 9.12 -14.35
C TYR A 252 -6.38 10.47 -13.76
N PHE A 253 -5.92 10.48 -12.52
CA PHE A 253 -5.04 11.55 -12.06
C PHE A 253 -3.74 11.47 -12.90
N THR A 254 -3.51 12.47 -13.77
CA THR A 254 -2.39 12.46 -14.71
C THR A 254 -1.39 13.58 -14.45
N THR A 255 -0.13 13.31 -14.79
CA THR A 255 0.96 14.29 -14.78
C THR A 255 2.00 13.97 -15.85
N GLN A 256 2.84 14.95 -16.15
CA GLN A 256 4.03 14.74 -16.99
C GLN A 256 5.21 14.34 -16.10
N ALA A 257 5.91 13.28 -16.49
CA ALA A 257 7.08 12.77 -15.78
C ALA A 257 8.18 12.32 -16.75
N TYR A 258 9.43 12.50 -16.34
CA TYR A 258 10.57 11.86 -16.99
C TYR A 258 10.66 10.42 -16.50
N VAL A 259 10.45 9.46 -17.39
CA VAL A 259 10.45 8.03 -17.09
C VAL A 259 11.71 7.38 -17.69
N ILE A 260 12.39 6.55 -16.91
CA ILE A 260 13.56 5.81 -17.39
C ILE A 260 13.16 4.83 -18.50
N GLU A 261 13.90 4.84 -19.60
CA GLU A 261 13.71 3.91 -20.71
C GLU A 261 14.33 2.54 -20.35
N PRO A 262 13.63 1.42 -20.59
CA PRO A 262 14.12 0.08 -20.24
C PRO A 262 15.51 -0.22 -20.80
N GLY A 263 16.41 -0.74 -19.95
CA GLY A 263 17.78 -1.13 -20.36
C GLY A 263 18.69 0.06 -20.71
N SER A 264 18.36 1.28 -20.29
CA SER A 264 19.17 2.47 -20.54
C SER A 264 19.24 3.39 -19.31
N GLU A 265 20.18 4.34 -19.31
CA GLU A 265 20.24 5.45 -18.35
C GLU A 265 19.48 6.70 -18.83
N ASN A 266 18.76 6.59 -19.96
CA ASN A 266 18.05 7.71 -20.57
C ASN A 266 16.64 7.85 -20.02
N PHE A 267 16.16 9.09 -19.97
CA PHE A 267 14.82 9.44 -19.52
C PHE A 267 14.02 10.07 -20.64
N LYS A 268 12.76 9.66 -20.75
CA LYS A 268 11.80 10.20 -21.71
C LYS A 268 10.63 10.86 -21.00
N LEU A 269 10.24 12.04 -21.47
CA LEU A 269 9.03 12.68 -20.99
C LEU A 269 7.80 11.90 -21.45
N ALA A 270 6.94 11.52 -20.52
CA ALA A 270 5.69 10.82 -20.78
C ALA A 270 4.56 11.36 -19.88
N GLU A 271 3.32 11.25 -20.37
CA GLU A 271 2.15 11.36 -19.51
C GLU A 271 1.99 10.06 -18.71
N VAL A 272 1.84 10.18 -17.40
CA VAL A 272 1.62 9.05 -16.51
C VAL A 272 0.31 9.23 -15.75
N GLY A 273 -0.34 8.11 -15.44
CA GLY A 273 -1.58 8.06 -14.66
C GLY A 273 -1.38 7.29 -13.36
N MET A 274 -1.89 7.83 -12.24
CA MET A 274 -1.82 7.16 -10.95
C MET A 274 -2.73 5.95 -10.97
N ILE A 275 -2.19 4.78 -10.63
CA ILE A 275 -2.90 3.49 -10.61
C ILE A 275 -3.01 2.88 -9.22
N GLY A 276 -2.25 3.40 -8.25
CA GLY A 276 -2.39 3.00 -6.85
C GLY A 276 -1.70 3.99 -5.93
N MET A 277 -2.18 4.07 -4.69
CA MET A 277 -1.61 4.95 -3.67
C MET A 277 -1.73 4.30 -2.29
N HIS A 278 -0.59 4.11 -1.62
CA HIS A 278 -0.57 3.92 -0.18
C HIS A 278 -0.47 5.27 0.53
N ILE A 279 -1.20 5.39 1.63
CA ILE A 279 -1.06 6.48 2.59
C ILE A 279 -0.82 5.83 3.94
N SER A 280 0.28 6.19 4.57
CA SER A 280 0.61 5.76 5.92
C SER A 280 0.75 6.98 6.81
N THR A 281 0.17 6.91 8.01
CA THR A 281 0.29 7.99 9.00
C THR A 281 0.29 7.42 10.41
N LYS A 282 0.97 8.11 11.31
CA LYS A 282 1.03 7.73 12.72
C LYS A 282 0.22 8.68 13.56
N THR A 283 -0.66 8.14 14.41
CA THR A 283 -1.57 8.94 15.23
C THR A 283 -1.55 8.50 16.69
N GLU A 284 -2.20 9.27 17.57
CA GLU A 284 -2.34 8.96 18.99
C GLU A 284 -3.15 7.68 19.20
N THR A 285 -4.22 7.48 18.43
CA THR A 285 -5.01 6.23 18.51
C THR A 285 -4.33 5.04 17.82
N SER A 286 -3.41 5.31 16.88
CA SER A 286 -2.76 4.30 16.05
C SER A 286 -1.23 4.46 16.04
N PRO A 287 -0.55 4.12 17.14
CA PRO A 287 0.90 4.25 17.25
C PRO A 287 1.66 3.25 16.38
N GLN A 288 1.08 2.10 16.02
CA GLN A 288 1.62 1.17 15.00
C GLN A 288 1.23 1.57 13.56
N TRP A 289 0.87 2.85 13.36
CA TRP A 289 0.47 3.47 12.10
C TRP A 289 -0.90 3.01 11.56
N ILE A 290 -1.55 3.92 10.85
CA ILE A 290 -2.69 3.66 9.98
C ILE A 290 -2.14 3.47 8.57
N TRP A 291 -2.51 2.37 7.92
CA TRP A 291 -2.13 2.05 6.54
C TRP A 291 -3.37 2.02 5.68
N THR A 292 -3.39 2.85 4.65
CA THR A 292 -4.49 2.94 3.71
C THR A 292 -3.99 2.60 2.34
N THR A 293 -4.79 1.89 1.54
CA THR A 293 -4.46 1.69 0.13
C THR A 293 -5.63 1.91 -0.82
N PHE A 294 -5.32 2.60 -1.91
CA PHE A 294 -6.23 2.91 -3.01
C PHE A 294 -5.72 2.30 -4.31
N GLU A 295 -6.65 1.89 -5.16
CA GLU A 295 -6.37 1.42 -6.52
C GLU A 295 -7.26 2.12 -7.53
N HIS A 296 -6.77 2.27 -8.76
CA HIS A 296 -7.59 2.75 -9.86
C HIS A 296 -8.56 1.66 -10.32
N VAL A 297 -9.82 2.03 -10.60
CA VAL A 297 -10.89 1.08 -10.93
C VAL A 297 -10.59 0.27 -12.19
N ASP A 298 -9.91 0.86 -13.18
CA ASP A 298 -9.55 0.18 -14.45
C ASP A 298 -8.30 -0.72 -14.34
N ASN A 299 -7.80 -1.02 -13.15
CA ASN A 299 -6.61 -1.86 -12.98
C ASN A 299 -6.86 -3.32 -13.39
N LEU A 300 -7.90 -3.93 -12.80
CA LEU A 300 -8.13 -5.38 -12.89
C LEU A 300 -9.41 -5.73 -13.65
N GLU A 301 -10.43 -4.91 -13.55
CA GLU A 301 -11.73 -5.13 -14.18
C GLU A 301 -12.24 -3.83 -14.77
N THR A 302 -12.99 -3.91 -15.86
CA THR A 302 -13.67 -2.77 -16.47
C THR A 302 -15.09 -3.18 -16.84
N ASN A 303 -16.01 -2.21 -16.89
CA ASN A 303 -17.33 -2.47 -17.45
C ASN A 303 -17.20 -2.64 -18.97
N ALA A 304 -17.37 -3.87 -19.46
CA ALA A 304 -17.23 -4.20 -20.89
C ALA A 304 -18.24 -3.49 -21.80
N LEU A 305 -19.29 -2.87 -21.23
CA LEU A 305 -20.27 -2.05 -21.96
C LEU A 305 -19.91 -0.56 -21.98
N GLU A 306 -18.94 -0.14 -21.16
CA GLU A 306 -18.43 1.23 -21.17
C GLU A 306 -17.34 1.40 -22.22
N GLU A 307 -17.40 2.54 -22.89
CA GLU A 307 -16.41 2.94 -23.87
C GLU A 307 -15.72 4.22 -23.44
N ALA A 308 -14.43 4.33 -23.72
CA ALA A 308 -13.71 5.58 -23.73
C ALA A 308 -13.15 5.85 -25.11
N ASN A 309 -13.40 7.06 -25.63
CA ASN A 309 -13.00 7.47 -26.98
C ASN A 309 -13.47 6.50 -28.10
N GLY A 310 -14.67 5.93 -27.96
CA GLY A 310 -15.28 5.02 -28.93
C GLY A 310 -14.65 3.62 -28.98
N LYS A 311 -13.96 3.22 -27.90
CA LYS A 311 -13.41 1.87 -27.73
C LYS A 311 -13.83 1.30 -26.37
N PRO A 312 -14.13 -0.01 -26.29
CA PRO A 312 -14.39 -0.65 -25.00
C PRO A 312 -13.23 -0.45 -24.03
N LEU A 313 -13.56 -0.16 -22.77
CA LEU A 313 -12.56 -0.12 -21.70
C LEU A 313 -11.92 -1.49 -21.52
N LYS A 314 -10.60 -1.52 -21.35
CA LYS A 314 -9.83 -2.73 -21.05
C LYS A 314 -9.07 -2.57 -19.73
N PRO A 315 -8.98 -3.63 -18.90
CA PRO A 315 -8.18 -3.56 -17.69
C PRO A 315 -6.69 -3.33 -18.00
N SER A 316 -6.01 -2.62 -17.11
CA SER A 316 -4.58 -2.31 -17.28
C SER A 316 -3.66 -3.49 -16.99
N PHE A 317 -4.07 -4.45 -16.15
CA PHE A 317 -3.21 -5.53 -15.64
C PHE A 317 -3.83 -6.93 -15.71
N TYR A 318 -4.96 -7.06 -16.41
CA TYR A 318 -5.63 -8.33 -16.63
C TYR A 318 -6.15 -8.40 -18.07
N ASP A 319 -5.92 -9.51 -18.76
CA ASP A 319 -6.46 -9.76 -20.09
C ASP A 319 -7.69 -10.67 -19.99
N PRO A 320 -8.92 -10.13 -20.13
CA PRO A 320 -10.13 -10.96 -20.05
C PRO A 320 -10.22 -11.99 -21.17
N ASP A 321 -9.46 -11.83 -22.26
CA ASP A 321 -9.41 -12.78 -23.37
C ASP A 321 -8.45 -13.96 -23.09
N CYS A 322 -7.70 -13.94 -21.98
CA CYS A 322 -6.79 -15.02 -21.58
C CYS A 322 -7.21 -15.71 -20.27
N ALA A 323 -8.37 -16.37 -20.27
CA ALA A 323 -8.90 -17.06 -19.09
C ALA A 323 -8.01 -18.20 -18.54
N THR A 324 -7.04 -18.69 -19.31
CA THR A 324 -6.09 -19.75 -18.88
C THR A 324 -4.72 -19.21 -18.49
N CYS A 325 -4.50 -17.90 -18.59
CA CYS A 325 -3.22 -17.33 -18.20
C CYS A 325 -3.05 -17.43 -16.66
N PRO A 326 -1.87 -17.82 -16.16
CA PRO A 326 -1.60 -17.81 -14.73
C PRO A 326 -1.71 -16.39 -14.17
N VAL A 327 -2.49 -16.22 -13.10
CA VAL A 327 -2.67 -14.94 -12.41
C VAL A 327 -1.74 -14.83 -11.20
N ASN A 328 -1.33 -13.61 -10.89
CA ASN A 328 -0.47 -13.24 -9.76
C ASN A 328 0.90 -13.93 -9.76
N THR A 329 1.37 -14.40 -10.91
CA THR A 329 2.71 -14.96 -11.07
C THR A 329 3.64 -14.00 -11.78
N PHE A 330 4.95 -14.25 -11.68
CA PHE A 330 5.91 -13.62 -12.56
C PHE A 330 5.55 -13.93 -14.02
N PRO A 331 5.57 -12.92 -14.91
CA PRO A 331 5.26 -13.14 -16.32
C PRO A 331 6.45 -13.79 -17.03
N ASP A 332 6.16 -14.51 -18.11
CA ASP A 332 7.18 -15.06 -19.00
C ASP A 332 8.02 -13.93 -19.63
N GLN A 333 9.31 -13.91 -19.32
CA GLN A 333 10.24 -12.87 -19.76
C GLN A 333 10.81 -13.11 -21.17
N ASP A 334 10.60 -14.29 -21.76
CA ASP A 334 11.03 -14.60 -23.13
C ASP A 334 10.07 -14.00 -24.18
N GLN A 335 8.95 -13.45 -23.73
CA GLN A 335 7.95 -12.83 -24.60
C GLN A 335 8.44 -11.49 -25.16
N LYS A 336 8.07 -11.23 -26.44
CA LYS A 336 8.34 -9.93 -27.08
C LYS A 336 7.69 -8.76 -26.34
N VAL A 337 6.52 -9.00 -25.75
CA VAL A 337 5.79 -8.04 -24.91
C VAL A 337 5.47 -8.77 -23.61
N ILE A 338 6.18 -8.42 -22.54
CA ILE A 338 5.97 -8.96 -21.21
C ILE A 338 4.72 -8.31 -20.62
N LYS A 339 3.82 -9.10 -20.02
CA LYS A 339 2.56 -8.63 -19.44
C LYS A 339 2.26 -9.42 -18.19
N ASN A 340 1.89 -8.76 -17.10
CA ASN A 340 1.34 -9.45 -15.95
C ASN A 340 -0.11 -9.87 -16.22
N GLN A 341 -0.58 -10.87 -15.47
CA GLN A 341 -1.99 -11.14 -15.28
C GLN A 341 -2.24 -11.07 -13.78
N ILE A 342 -3.00 -10.06 -13.35
CA ILE A 342 -3.21 -9.77 -11.94
C ILE A 342 -4.68 -9.96 -11.62
N GLN A 343 -4.96 -10.63 -10.50
CA GLN A 343 -6.32 -10.82 -10.00
C GLN A 343 -6.34 -10.61 -8.49
N ARG A 344 -7.42 -10.00 -7.99
CA ARG A 344 -7.61 -9.81 -6.55
C ARG A 344 -7.96 -11.12 -5.85
N VAL A 345 -7.14 -11.49 -4.86
CA VAL A 345 -7.40 -12.68 -4.01
C VAL A 345 -8.36 -12.35 -2.87
N LEU A 346 -8.11 -11.25 -2.15
CA LEU A 346 -8.95 -10.79 -1.04
C LEU A 346 -9.94 -9.74 -1.54
N PRO A 347 -11.26 -10.02 -1.58
CA PRO A 347 -12.23 -9.04 -2.06
C PRO A 347 -12.30 -7.83 -1.14
N ILE A 348 -12.61 -6.67 -1.71
CA ILE A 348 -12.95 -5.47 -0.95
C ILE A 348 -14.21 -5.77 -0.14
N SER A 349 -14.25 -5.43 1.15
CA SER A 349 -15.43 -5.74 1.98
C SER A 349 -16.68 -5.02 1.46
N GLU A 350 -17.87 -5.62 1.63
CA GLU A 350 -19.12 -4.99 1.16
C GLU A 350 -19.34 -3.62 1.82
N ALA A 351 -18.98 -3.48 3.10
CA ALA A 351 -19.04 -2.20 3.79
C ALA A 351 -18.10 -1.16 3.14
N THR A 352 -16.88 -1.52 2.79
CA THR A 352 -15.95 -0.62 2.09
C THR A 352 -16.46 -0.27 0.70
N GLN A 353 -17.01 -1.23 -0.05
CA GLN A 353 -17.63 -1.00 -1.37
C GLN A 353 -18.80 -0.01 -1.29
N GLN A 354 -19.65 -0.12 -0.27
CA GLN A 354 -20.74 0.84 -0.05
C GLN A 354 -20.22 2.26 0.19
N LEU A 355 -19.13 2.41 0.97
CA LEU A 355 -18.48 3.70 1.15
C LEU A 355 -17.87 4.22 -0.15
N ASN A 356 -17.18 3.37 -0.92
CA ASN A 356 -16.64 3.74 -2.23
C ASN A 356 -17.74 4.28 -3.15
N GLY A 357 -18.87 3.58 -3.26
CA GLY A 357 -20.01 4.04 -4.07
C GLY A 357 -20.55 5.41 -3.62
N GLN A 358 -20.60 5.67 -2.31
CA GLN A 358 -20.99 6.98 -1.77
C GLN A 358 -19.98 8.07 -2.18
N VAL A 359 -18.68 7.82 -1.99
CA VAL A 359 -17.64 8.80 -2.29
C VAL A 359 -17.50 9.04 -3.80
N HIS A 360 -17.60 7.99 -4.62
CA HIS A 360 -17.66 8.07 -6.08
C HIS A 360 -18.79 9.01 -6.52
N ALA A 361 -20.00 8.86 -5.99
CA ALA A 361 -21.12 9.73 -6.34
C ALA A 361 -20.86 11.20 -5.98
N ILE A 362 -20.24 11.46 -4.82
CA ILE A 362 -19.87 12.81 -4.38
C ILE A 362 -18.78 13.40 -5.30
N LEU A 363 -17.73 12.64 -5.63
CA LEU A 363 -16.63 13.06 -6.50
C LEU A 363 -17.07 13.25 -7.95
N ALA A 364 -17.95 12.38 -8.46
CA ALA A 364 -18.57 12.49 -9.77
C ALA A 364 -19.38 13.78 -9.90
N LYS A 365 -20.19 14.10 -8.89
CA LYS A 365 -20.94 15.36 -8.82
C LYS A 365 -20.03 16.59 -8.80
N ALA A 366 -18.84 16.46 -8.21
CA ALA A 366 -17.82 17.49 -8.22
C ALA A 366 -17.02 17.56 -9.53
N GLY A 367 -17.15 16.59 -10.43
CA GLY A 367 -16.35 16.47 -11.65
C GLY A 367 -14.89 16.08 -11.40
N SER A 368 -14.58 15.48 -10.24
CA SER A 368 -13.22 15.09 -9.87
C SER A 368 -12.83 13.76 -10.51
N LYS A 369 -11.59 13.65 -11.01
CA LYS A 369 -11.04 12.38 -11.49
C LYS A 369 -10.81 11.36 -10.37
N LEU A 370 -10.80 11.80 -9.11
CA LEU A 370 -10.64 10.89 -7.97
C LEU A 370 -11.81 9.90 -7.81
N GLN A 371 -12.92 10.10 -8.55
CA GLN A 371 -14.04 9.15 -8.60
C GLN A 371 -13.66 7.77 -9.17
N TYR A 372 -12.52 7.67 -9.88
CA TYR A 372 -12.05 6.43 -10.51
C TYR A 372 -11.04 5.66 -9.65
N TYR A 373 -11.10 5.84 -8.33
CA TYR A 373 -10.25 5.14 -7.37
C TYR A 373 -11.13 4.47 -6.30
N ASP A 374 -10.74 3.28 -5.88
CA ASP A 374 -11.38 2.56 -4.79
C ASP A 374 -10.48 2.52 -3.57
N LEU A 375 -11.04 2.76 -2.39
CA LEU A 375 -10.42 2.33 -1.15
C LEU A 375 -10.50 0.81 -1.10
N ILE A 376 -9.35 0.15 -0.95
CA ILE A 376 -9.29 -1.29 -0.74
C ILE A 376 -9.49 -1.62 0.74
N GLY A 377 -8.92 -0.79 1.62
CA GLY A 377 -9.09 -0.89 3.05
C GLY A 377 -8.15 0.01 3.84
N ALA A 378 -8.42 0.09 5.13
CA ALA A 378 -7.61 0.78 6.13
C ALA A 378 -7.18 -0.24 7.19
N GLN A 379 -5.88 -0.37 7.41
CA GLN A 379 -5.29 -1.21 8.45
C GLN A 379 -4.81 -0.35 9.62
N TRP A 380 -5.17 -0.75 10.84
CA TRP A 380 -4.90 0.01 12.07
C TRP A 380 -4.80 -0.95 13.29
N PRO A 381 -4.15 -0.55 14.39
CA PRO A 381 -4.02 -1.38 15.59
C PRO A 381 -5.28 -1.37 16.45
N THR A 382 -5.86 -2.55 16.71
CA THR A 382 -7.03 -2.69 17.59
C THR A 382 -6.71 -2.68 19.08
N ASP A 383 -5.46 -3.05 19.42
CA ASP A 383 -4.93 -3.05 20.78
C ASP A 383 -3.51 -2.47 20.76
N PRO A 384 -3.36 -1.13 20.77
CA PRO A 384 -2.06 -0.45 20.67
C PRO A 384 -1.02 -0.85 21.72
N GLU A 385 -1.45 -1.40 22.87
CA GLU A 385 -0.58 -1.85 23.96
C GLU A 385 -0.12 -3.31 23.75
N SER A 386 -0.73 -4.04 22.81
CA SER A 386 -0.35 -5.40 22.49
C SER A 386 1.06 -5.41 21.90
N LYS A 387 1.95 -6.12 22.57
CA LYS A 387 3.35 -6.22 22.16
C LYS A 387 3.47 -7.06 20.88
N PRO A 388 4.50 -6.80 20.07
CA PRO A 388 4.80 -7.65 18.92
C PRO A 388 5.10 -9.09 19.33
N TYR A 389 4.81 -10.00 18.40
CA TYR A 389 5.17 -11.39 18.57
C TYR A 389 6.70 -11.53 18.74
N PRO A 390 7.20 -12.21 19.79
CA PRO A 390 8.63 -12.29 20.06
C PRO A 390 9.38 -13.05 18.96
N VAL A 391 10.56 -12.55 18.57
CA VAL A 391 11.45 -13.17 17.56
C VAL A 391 12.26 -14.35 18.14
N ASP A 392 11.71 -15.10 19.10
CA ASP A 392 12.36 -16.33 19.58
C ASP A 392 12.08 -17.47 18.58
N THR A 393 13.12 -17.89 17.86
CA THR A 393 13.06 -18.83 16.73
C THR A 393 12.88 -20.29 17.14
N SER A 394 12.78 -20.59 18.44
CA SER A 394 12.73 -21.96 18.94
C SER A 394 11.34 -22.61 18.88
N VAL A 395 10.26 -21.84 19.00
CA VAL A 395 8.86 -22.30 18.83
C VAL A 395 7.99 -21.12 18.38
N PHE A 396 7.17 -21.32 17.34
CA PHE A 396 6.23 -20.31 16.89
C PHE A 396 4.79 -20.70 17.23
N THR A 397 3.98 -19.75 17.73
CA THR A 397 2.56 -20.01 18.03
C THR A 397 1.64 -19.31 17.05
N LEU A 398 0.76 -20.09 16.44
CA LEU A 398 -0.33 -19.59 15.61
C LEU A 398 -1.59 -19.36 16.47
N PRO A 399 -2.39 -18.33 16.14
CA PRO A 399 -2.22 -17.42 15.00
C PRO A 399 -1.27 -16.23 15.24
N GLU A 400 -0.79 -16.01 16.47
CA GLU A 400 -0.17 -14.74 16.90
C GLU A 400 1.08 -14.36 16.09
N SER A 401 1.88 -15.35 15.67
CA SER A 401 3.06 -15.13 14.83
C SER A 401 2.74 -14.58 13.43
N VAL A 402 1.46 -14.57 13.05
CA VAL A 402 0.93 -14.01 11.81
C VAL A 402 0.03 -12.81 12.10
N SER A 403 -0.98 -12.97 12.97
CA SER A 403 -2.01 -11.97 13.20
C SER A 403 -1.59 -10.81 14.09
N ASN A 404 -0.49 -10.95 14.86
CA ASN A 404 0.06 -9.90 15.72
C ASN A 404 1.59 -9.82 15.60
N LYS A 405 2.13 -10.18 14.42
CA LYS A 405 3.56 -10.12 14.12
C LYS A 405 4.17 -8.76 14.53
N SER A 406 3.47 -7.68 14.21
CA SER A 406 3.90 -6.30 14.41
C SER A 406 3.62 -5.67 15.78
N GLY A 407 2.83 -6.33 16.63
CA GLY A 407 2.17 -5.69 17.75
C GLY A 407 0.97 -4.85 17.31
N GLY A 408 0.20 -4.36 18.27
CA GLY A 408 -0.97 -3.53 18.01
C GLY A 408 -2.25 -4.31 17.65
N MET A 409 -2.19 -5.64 17.46
CA MET A 409 -3.27 -6.46 16.90
C MET A 409 -3.86 -5.82 15.63
N PRO A 410 -3.08 -5.75 14.53
CA PRO A 410 -3.46 -5.05 13.32
C PRO A 410 -4.72 -5.64 12.67
N THR A 411 -5.63 -4.78 12.25
CA THR A 411 -6.85 -5.14 11.54
C THR A 411 -7.07 -4.30 10.29
N PRO A 412 -7.55 -4.86 9.16
CA PRO A 412 -7.61 -6.29 8.91
C PRO A 412 -6.20 -6.90 8.98
N VAL A 413 -6.08 -8.18 9.34
CA VAL A 413 -4.78 -8.85 9.42
C VAL A 413 -4.07 -8.83 8.07
N TYR A 414 -4.82 -8.87 6.97
CA TYR A 414 -4.32 -8.87 5.60
C TYR A 414 -4.86 -7.65 4.84
N LEU A 415 -3.96 -6.91 4.20
CA LEU A 415 -4.30 -5.78 3.34
C LEU A 415 -3.20 -5.63 2.29
N THR A 416 -3.56 -5.84 1.03
CA THR A 416 -2.65 -5.73 -0.11
C THR A 416 -3.29 -4.90 -1.22
N ASN A 417 -2.44 -4.19 -1.94
CA ASN A 417 -2.69 -3.47 -3.17
C ASN A 417 -2.23 -4.33 -4.34
N MET A 418 -3.09 -4.52 -5.32
CA MET A 418 -2.87 -5.53 -6.36
C MET A 418 -1.74 -5.17 -7.32
N ILE A 419 -1.34 -3.89 -7.38
CA ILE A 419 -0.24 -3.43 -8.23
C ILE A 419 1.07 -3.39 -7.44
N MET A 420 1.00 -2.95 -6.19
CA MET A 420 2.17 -2.73 -5.35
C MET A 420 2.60 -3.99 -4.57
N GLU A 421 1.66 -4.89 -4.28
CA GLU A 421 1.84 -6.14 -3.53
C GLU A 421 1.42 -7.37 -4.36
N THR A 422 1.52 -7.32 -5.70
CA THR A 422 1.07 -8.40 -6.60
C THR A 422 1.48 -9.79 -6.14
N TYR A 423 2.77 -9.97 -5.87
CA TYR A 423 3.38 -11.26 -5.53
C TYR A 423 3.26 -11.63 -4.04
N PHE A 424 2.68 -10.73 -3.21
CA PHE A 424 2.38 -10.97 -1.80
C PHE A 424 0.96 -11.49 -1.56
N GLN A 425 0.14 -11.58 -2.62
CA GLN A 425 -1.23 -12.10 -2.52
C GLN A 425 -1.32 -13.63 -2.39
N GLY A 426 -0.18 -14.32 -2.48
CA GLY A 426 -0.06 -15.77 -2.39
C GLY A 426 1.27 -16.21 -2.99
N GLY A 427 1.91 -17.21 -2.36
CA GLY A 427 3.25 -17.69 -2.68
C GLY A 427 3.50 -17.87 -4.18
N THR A 428 4.25 -16.94 -4.77
CA THR A 428 4.74 -17.09 -6.14
C THR A 428 6.06 -17.85 -6.11
N ILE A 429 6.06 -19.04 -6.68
CA ILE A 429 7.28 -19.77 -7.01
C ILE A 429 7.94 -19.09 -8.21
N THR A 430 9.24 -18.92 -8.07
CA THR A 430 10.20 -18.46 -9.05
C THR A 430 10.29 -19.42 -10.25
N SER A 431 10.56 -18.89 -11.45
CA SER A 431 10.58 -19.66 -12.70
C SER A 431 11.53 -20.86 -12.67
N ASP A 432 11.43 -21.72 -13.67
CA ASP A 432 12.26 -22.88 -14.00
C ASP A 432 13.78 -22.64 -14.04
N THR A 433 14.24 -21.39 -14.00
CA THR A 433 15.65 -20.99 -13.83
C THR A 433 16.04 -20.56 -12.41
N PHE A 434 15.07 -20.29 -11.55
CA PHE A 434 15.22 -19.93 -10.16
C PHE A 434 14.50 -20.98 -9.31
N LYS A 435 15.22 -22.04 -8.94
CA LYS A 435 14.78 -22.93 -7.87
C LYS A 435 14.60 -22.10 -6.60
N ILE A 436 13.51 -22.29 -5.85
CA ILE A 436 13.50 -21.84 -4.45
C ILE A 436 14.65 -22.58 -3.77
N ARG A 437 15.74 -21.86 -3.48
CA ARG A 437 16.81 -22.38 -2.63
C ARG A 437 16.27 -22.38 -1.21
N GLN A 438 15.70 -23.50 -0.80
CA GLN A 438 15.39 -23.69 0.60
C GLN A 438 16.72 -23.86 1.35
N SER A 439 16.97 -22.99 2.31
CA SER A 439 18.10 -23.15 3.22
C SER A 439 17.63 -23.84 4.49
N TYR A 440 18.24 -24.96 4.83
CA TYR A 440 18.01 -25.63 6.10
C TYR A 440 19.31 -26.05 6.76
N ILE A 441 19.30 -26.09 8.10
CA ILE A 441 20.45 -26.51 8.87
C ILE A 441 20.42 -28.02 9.01
N GLN A 442 21.33 -28.71 8.32
CA GLN A 442 21.57 -30.14 8.49
C GLN A 442 22.91 -30.34 9.18
N GLY A 443 22.90 -30.89 10.39
CA GLY A 443 24.12 -31.16 11.16
C GLY A 443 24.96 -29.92 11.48
N GLY A 444 24.33 -28.76 11.69
CA GLY A 444 25.02 -27.50 12.00
C GLY A 444 25.63 -26.78 10.78
N LYS A 445 25.32 -27.21 9.56
CA LYS A 445 25.69 -26.52 8.32
C LYS A 445 24.45 -26.12 7.52
N ILE A 446 24.50 -24.92 6.95
CA ILE A 446 23.49 -24.45 5.99
C ILE A 446 23.64 -25.29 4.72
N THR A 447 22.57 -26.00 4.38
CA THR A 447 22.47 -26.84 3.19
C THR A 447 21.40 -26.23 2.29
N TYR A 448 21.64 -26.19 0.99
CA TYR A 448 20.71 -25.66 -0.01
C TYR A 448 20.10 -26.84 -0.74
N GLU A 449 18.77 -26.97 -0.74
CA GLU A 449 18.07 -27.97 -1.53
C GLU A 449 16.99 -27.30 -2.38
N ASP A 450 16.84 -27.82 -3.59
CA ASP A 450 15.85 -27.37 -4.56
C ASP A 450 14.54 -28.14 -4.31
N THR A 451 13.62 -27.59 -3.53
CA THR A 451 12.49 -28.38 -3.00
C THR A 451 11.18 -28.26 -3.75
N LEU A 452 11.02 -27.32 -4.69
CA LEU A 452 9.78 -27.16 -5.44
C LEU A 452 10.04 -26.91 -6.93
N SER A 453 9.65 -27.87 -7.77
CA SER A 453 9.50 -27.71 -9.22
C SER A 453 8.01 -27.65 -9.56
N GLY A 454 7.54 -26.53 -10.12
CA GLY A 454 6.18 -26.42 -10.65
C GLY A 454 5.53 -25.05 -10.51
N PHE A 455 4.76 -24.68 -11.54
CA PHE A 455 3.83 -23.55 -11.55
C PHE A 455 2.71 -23.80 -10.53
N ASN A 456 2.36 -22.77 -9.76
CA ASN A 456 1.37 -22.79 -8.67
C ASN A 456 1.70 -23.78 -7.59
N VAL A 457 2.13 -23.31 -6.42
CA VAL A 457 1.84 -24.12 -5.24
C VAL A 457 0.72 -23.47 -4.43
N TYR A 458 0.64 -22.15 -4.25
CA TYR A 458 -0.38 -21.63 -3.33
C TYR A 458 -0.90 -20.23 -3.68
N ASN A 459 -1.83 -20.14 -4.65
CA ASN A 459 -2.72 -18.97 -4.69
C ASN A 459 -3.65 -19.07 -3.48
N ALA A 460 -3.35 -18.25 -2.46
CA ALA A 460 -4.17 -18.05 -1.28
C ALA A 460 -4.28 -19.22 -0.29
N ASN A 461 -3.35 -20.18 -0.26
CA ASN A 461 -3.32 -21.19 0.81
C ASN A 461 -1.87 -21.58 1.02
N GLU A 462 -1.09 -20.84 1.79
CA GLU A 462 0.35 -21.10 1.94
C GLU A 462 0.69 -21.54 3.36
N PRO A 463 1.79 -22.27 3.57
CA PRO A 463 2.29 -22.52 4.91
C PRO A 463 2.48 -21.21 5.70
N ALA A 464 2.06 -21.21 6.96
CA ALA A 464 2.11 -20.02 7.82
C ALA A 464 3.51 -19.40 7.93
N PHE A 465 4.57 -20.20 7.82
CA PHE A 465 5.94 -19.70 7.87
C PHE A 465 6.26 -18.62 6.82
N PHE A 466 5.55 -18.55 5.69
CA PHE A 466 5.72 -17.48 4.70
C PHE A 466 5.24 -16.11 5.20
N GLN A 467 4.42 -16.09 6.24
CA GLN A 467 3.88 -14.88 6.86
C GLN A 467 4.55 -14.57 8.20
N MET A 468 5.55 -15.36 8.60
CA MET A 468 6.19 -15.29 9.91
C MET A 468 7.58 -14.66 9.81
N GLN A 469 7.97 -13.92 10.85
CA GLN A 469 9.26 -13.27 10.88
C GLN A 469 10.41 -14.28 10.72
N GLY A 470 11.30 -14.03 9.77
CA GLY A 470 12.49 -14.84 9.52
C GLY A 470 12.25 -16.16 8.78
N PHE A 471 11.04 -16.41 8.26
CA PHE A 471 10.70 -17.60 7.46
C PHE A 471 11.22 -18.94 8.04
N PRO A 472 10.86 -19.25 9.30
CA PRO A 472 11.43 -20.35 10.08
C PRO A 472 10.92 -21.72 9.63
N SER A 473 11.29 -22.15 8.43
CA SER A 473 10.79 -23.40 7.84
C SER A 473 11.35 -24.68 8.48
N ASN A 474 12.32 -24.60 9.39
CA ASN A 474 13.08 -25.78 9.85
C ASN A 474 13.16 -25.98 11.38
N THR A 475 12.71 -25.04 12.22
CA THR A 475 12.83 -25.16 13.69
C THR A 475 11.56 -25.69 14.37
N ASP A 476 10.37 -25.42 13.82
CA ASP A 476 9.08 -25.84 14.40
C ASP A 476 8.13 -26.35 13.30
N ILE A 477 8.37 -27.57 12.83
CA ILE A 477 7.61 -28.19 11.74
C ILE A 477 6.12 -28.43 12.08
N VAL A 478 5.73 -28.39 13.36
CA VAL A 478 4.37 -28.70 13.80
C VAL A 478 3.48 -27.47 13.69
N ASN A 479 3.96 -26.29 14.11
CA ASN A 479 3.17 -25.06 14.04
C ASN A 479 3.37 -24.28 12.73
N THR A 480 4.57 -24.26 12.16
CA THR A 480 4.88 -23.33 11.05
C THR A 480 4.41 -23.81 9.67
N HIS A 481 4.14 -25.11 9.52
CA HIS A 481 3.65 -25.71 8.27
C HIS A 481 2.12 -25.76 8.16
N ALA A 482 1.40 -25.24 9.15
CA ALA A 482 -0.04 -25.11 9.05
C ALA A 482 -0.40 -24.25 7.83
N MET A 483 -1.25 -24.78 6.95
CA MET A 483 -1.73 -24.04 5.79
C MET A 483 -2.66 -22.94 6.26
N ILE A 484 -2.34 -21.70 5.91
CA ILE A 484 -3.17 -20.53 6.18
C ILE A 484 -3.62 -19.91 4.86
N PHE A 485 -4.84 -19.39 4.87
CA PHE A 485 -5.28 -18.47 3.84
C PHE A 485 -4.81 -17.07 4.27
N GLY A 486 -3.74 -16.58 3.64
CA GLY A 486 -3.13 -15.32 4.04
C GLY A 486 -2.32 -14.69 2.91
N THR A 487 -2.25 -13.36 2.95
CA THR A 487 -1.32 -12.53 2.17
C THR A 487 -0.42 -11.82 3.18
N GLU A 488 0.58 -11.05 2.77
CA GLU A 488 1.22 -10.15 3.75
C GLU A 488 0.31 -8.94 4.03
N SER A 489 0.64 -8.17 5.06
CA SER A 489 -0.09 -6.99 5.50
C SER A 489 0.86 -5.80 5.59
N CYS A 490 0.39 -4.59 5.31
CA CYS A 490 1.27 -3.41 5.30
C CYS A 490 2.02 -3.23 6.63
N ILE A 491 1.33 -3.32 7.77
CA ILE A 491 1.96 -3.26 9.10
C ILE A 491 2.92 -4.47 9.29
N GLY A 492 2.53 -5.67 8.86
CA GLY A 492 3.35 -6.89 8.97
C GLY A 492 4.64 -6.84 8.14
N CYS A 493 4.58 -6.28 6.93
CA CYS A 493 5.74 -6.03 6.07
C CYS A 493 6.70 -5.07 6.76
N HIS A 494 6.17 -3.95 7.27
CA HIS A 494 6.96 -2.88 7.87
C HIS A 494 7.58 -3.25 9.22
N TYR A 495 6.93 -4.12 10.00
CA TYR A 495 7.51 -4.65 11.23
C TYR A 495 8.85 -5.35 11.00
N SER A 496 9.08 -5.95 9.83
CA SER A 496 10.30 -6.72 9.58
C SER A 496 11.56 -5.85 9.48
N ALA A 497 11.42 -4.52 9.43
CA ALA A 497 12.51 -3.60 9.21
C ALA A 497 13.01 -2.94 10.53
N SER A 498 14.33 -2.78 10.67
CA SER A 498 14.97 -2.13 11.83
C SER A 498 16.11 -1.19 11.43
N ILE A 499 16.61 -0.37 12.36
CA ILE A 499 17.81 0.45 12.12
C ILE A 499 19.09 -0.36 12.24
N ALA A 500 20.15 0.13 11.59
CA ALA A 500 21.49 -0.38 11.82
C ALA A 500 21.91 -0.15 13.28
N THR A 501 22.37 -1.22 13.93
CA THR A 501 22.91 -1.21 15.30
C THR A 501 24.42 -1.43 15.33
N GLY A 502 24.98 -1.91 14.22
CA GLY A 502 26.41 -2.06 14.03
C GLY A 502 26.78 -2.28 12.56
N PHE A 503 28.02 -2.72 12.33
CA PHE A 503 28.49 -3.13 11.02
C PHE A 503 29.53 -4.24 11.14
N THR A 504 29.70 -4.99 10.06
CA THR A 504 30.83 -5.90 9.84
C THR A 504 31.65 -5.40 8.66
N ILE A 505 32.85 -5.94 8.47
CA ILE A 505 33.67 -5.68 7.28
C ILE A 505 33.62 -6.92 6.40
N ASP A 506 33.17 -6.77 5.16
CA ASP A 506 33.19 -7.84 4.19
C ASP A 506 34.66 -8.26 3.93
N PRO A 507 35.00 -9.55 4.13
CA PRO A 507 36.39 -10.00 4.02
C PRO A 507 36.94 -9.90 2.59
N LYS A 508 36.08 -9.92 1.56
CA LYS A 508 36.43 -9.84 0.13
C LYS A 508 36.49 -8.39 -0.35
N THR A 509 35.43 -7.61 -0.14
CA THR A 509 35.32 -6.24 -0.68
C THR A 509 35.95 -5.19 0.23
N LYS A 510 36.17 -5.52 1.51
CA LYS A 510 36.59 -4.59 2.57
C LYS A 510 35.59 -3.48 2.88
N ASN A 511 34.39 -3.55 2.29
CA ASN A 511 33.33 -2.58 2.55
C ASN A 511 32.63 -2.89 3.88
N LYS A 512 32.07 -1.84 4.50
CA LYS A 512 31.17 -2.00 5.64
C LYS A 512 29.87 -2.66 5.18
N VAL A 513 29.37 -3.61 5.96
CA VAL A 513 28.04 -4.23 5.80
C VAL A 513 27.27 -3.98 7.08
N ALA A 514 26.11 -3.33 6.99
CA ALA A 514 25.30 -3.01 8.16
C ALA A 514 24.82 -4.27 8.90
N VAL A 515 24.77 -4.17 10.22
CA VAL A 515 24.12 -5.14 11.09
C VAL A 515 22.88 -4.46 11.66
N PHE A 516 21.73 -5.03 11.34
CA PHE A 516 20.42 -4.54 11.75
C PHE A 516 19.99 -5.17 13.08
N GLY A 517 19.27 -4.39 13.88
CA GLY A 517 18.74 -4.87 15.16
C GLY A 517 17.60 -5.88 15.00
N ASN A 518 17.10 -6.39 16.12
CA ASN A 518 15.81 -7.07 16.12
C ASN A 518 14.70 -6.02 15.93
N PRO A 519 13.66 -6.29 15.13
CA PRO A 519 12.52 -5.40 15.05
C PRO A 519 11.80 -5.32 16.39
N GLN A 520 11.53 -4.09 16.85
CA GLN A 520 11.01 -3.83 18.19
C GLN A 520 9.49 -3.60 18.20
N GLU A 521 8.91 -3.04 17.13
CA GLU A 521 7.47 -2.80 16.92
C GLU A 521 7.18 -2.30 15.50
N GLY A 522 5.92 -2.18 15.08
CA GLY A 522 5.50 -1.63 13.77
C GLY A 522 5.81 -0.15 13.55
N ASP A 523 6.64 0.47 14.39
CA ASP A 523 7.01 1.88 14.36
C ASP A 523 8.26 2.13 13.50
N PHE A 524 8.19 1.70 12.24
CA PHE A 524 9.37 1.77 11.38
C PHE A 524 9.06 1.96 9.90
N SER A 525 9.91 2.74 9.22
CA SER A 525 9.93 2.87 7.77
C SER A 525 11.10 2.05 7.20
N TRP A 526 10.80 1.11 6.31
CA TRP A 526 11.78 0.34 5.53
C TRP A 526 12.81 1.22 4.83
N LEU A 527 12.50 2.50 4.57
CA LEU A 527 13.42 3.44 3.96
C LEU A 527 14.71 3.57 4.78
N LEU A 528 14.60 3.58 6.10
CA LEU A 528 15.76 3.65 6.99
C LEU A 528 16.69 2.44 6.79
N GLN A 529 16.15 1.25 6.57
CA GLN A 529 16.95 0.04 6.38
C GLN A 529 17.47 -0.12 4.94
N LEU A 530 16.61 0.08 3.95
CA LEU A 530 16.91 -0.28 2.56
C LEU A 530 17.51 0.88 1.75
N LYS A 531 17.36 2.13 2.19
CA LYS A 531 17.84 3.30 1.44
C LYS A 531 19.05 3.98 2.06
N ALA A 532 19.30 3.80 3.35
CA ALA A 532 20.42 4.44 4.02
C ALA A 532 21.75 3.79 3.61
N HIS A 533 22.74 4.64 3.33
CA HIS A 533 24.12 4.24 3.02
C HIS A 533 25.07 4.67 4.14
N PHE A 534 26.25 4.06 4.21
CA PHE A 534 27.33 4.56 5.07
C PHE A 534 27.85 5.88 4.50
N LYS A 535 28.34 6.78 5.38
CA LYS A 535 29.03 7.98 4.92
C LYS A 535 30.28 7.55 4.14
N GLU A 536 30.42 8.04 2.92
CA GLU A 536 31.68 7.89 2.19
C GLU A 536 32.80 8.60 2.96
N GLU A 537 33.94 7.93 3.14
CA GLU A 537 35.10 8.61 3.71
C GLU A 537 35.62 9.63 2.68
N PRO A 538 35.97 10.86 3.10
CA PRO A 538 36.54 11.82 2.17
C PRO A 538 37.80 11.22 1.53
N THR A 539 37.77 11.05 0.21
CA THR A 539 38.93 10.59 -0.55
C THR A 539 40.09 11.56 -0.27
N PRO A 540 41.26 11.07 0.19
CA PRO A 540 42.37 11.92 0.61
C PRO A 540 42.95 12.81 -0.50
#